data_AF-A0A9P5RTU5-F1
#
_entry.id   AF-A0A9P5RTU5-F1
#
_cell.length_a   1.000
_cell.length_b   1.000
_cell.length_c   1.000
_cell.angle_alpha   90.00
_cell.angle_beta   90.00
_cell.angle_gamma   90.00
#
_symmetry.space_group_name_H-M   'P 1'
#
loop_
_entity.id
_entity.type
_entity.pdbx_description
1 polymer ?
#
loop_
_entity_poly.entity_id
_entity_poly.type
_entity_poly.pdbx_seq_one_letter_code
_entity_poly.pdbx_strand_id
1 'polypeptide(L)'
;MGVVNVKVAYIRPLGYDNLEQWMSDPQNVYIGRGGVVFINKRRYPPQASIWANPFRIGVDGTREQVLDKYREYIQQQLQTGAITSTQLEALRGKRLAYF
;
A
#
# COMPACT_ATOMS: atom_id res chain seq x y z
N MET A 1 10.00 -11.55 -3.60
CA MET A 1 9.04 -10.47 -3.27
C MET A 1 8.75 -10.57 -1.78
N GLY A 2 8.91 -9.49 -1.03
CA GLY A 2 8.69 -9.47 0.41
C GLY A 2 7.62 -8.44 0.79
N VAL A 3 6.79 -8.77 1.77
CA VAL A 3 5.79 -7.84 2.32
C VAL A 3 6.33 -7.26 3.62
N VAL A 4 6.29 -5.93 3.75
CA VAL A 4 6.88 -5.19 4.87
C VAL A 4 5.78 -4.42 5.60
N ASN A 5 5.73 -4.55 6.93
CA ASN A 5 4.95 -3.66 7.76
C ASN A 5 5.72 -2.35 7.94
N VAL A 6 5.14 -1.20 7.57
CA VAL A 6 5.84 0.09 7.62
C VAL A 6 5.64 0.89 8.90
N LYS A 7 5.09 0.29 9.97
CA LYS A 7 5.16 0.90 11.30
C LYS A 7 6.63 1.07 11.68
N VAL A 8 6.96 2.22 12.27
CA VAL A 8 8.35 2.63 12.58
C VAL A 8 9.15 1.58 13.36
N ALA A 9 8.50 0.76 14.20
CA ALA A 9 9.14 -0.33 14.92
C ALA A 9 9.78 -1.38 14.00
N TYR A 10 9.26 -1.59 12.79
CA TYR A 10 9.76 -2.58 11.83
C TYR A 10 10.74 -1.99 10.82
N ILE A 11 10.64 -0.70 10.48
CA ILE A 11 11.49 -0.08 9.46
C ILE A 11 12.74 0.61 10.02
N ARG A 12 12.74 1.02 11.30
CA ARG A 12 13.93 1.60 11.95
C ARG A 12 15.10 0.62 12.06
N PRO A 13 14.90 -0.66 12.43
CA PRO A 13 15.99 -1.65 12.41
C PRO A 13 16.59 -1.86 11.01
N LEU A 14 15.85 -1.52 9.95
CA LEU A 14 16.31 -1.60 8.56
C LEU A 14 17.03 -0.32 8.08
N GLY A 15 17.19 0.68 8.95
CA GLY A 15 17.86 1.94 8.64
C GLY A 15 16.95 3.07 8.14
N TYR A 16 15.63 2.96 8.30
CA TYR A 16 14.67 4.01 7.92
C TYR A 16 13.98 4.62 9.14
N ASP A 17 14.09 5.93 9.32
CA ASP A 17 13.54 6.66 10.46
C ASP A 17 12.01 6.74 10.44
N ASN A 18 11.43 6.82 9.25
CA ASN A 18 10.00 7.00 9.02
C ASN A 18 9.56 6.49 7.62
N LEU A 19 8.24 6.52 7.38
CA LEU A 19 7.63 6.03 6.14
C LEU A 19 8.09 6.82 4.90
N GLU A 20 8.34 8.12 5.01
CA GLU A 20 8.80 8.94 3.89
C GLU A 20 10.20 8.50 3.42
N GLN A 21 11.12 8.27 4.35
CA GLN A 21 12.43 7.72 4.01
C GLN A 21 12.35 6.29 3.48
N TRP A 22 11.44 5.46 3.99
CA TRP A 22 11.24 4.11 3.45
C TRP A 22 10.73 4.15 2.00
N MET A 23 9.80 5.07 1.69
CA MET A 23 9.22 5.24 0.35
C MET A 23 10.17 5.89 -0.66
N SER A 24 11.27 6.52 -0.24
CA SER A 24 12.26 7.10 -1.16
C SER A 24 13.21 6.07 -1.79
N ASP A 25 13.27 4.86 -1.25
CA ASP A 25 14.04 3.76 -1.81
C ASP A 25 13.33 3.17 -3.03
N PRO A 26 13.98 3.10 -4.22
CA PRO A 26 13.34 2.63 -5.44
C PRO A 26 12.99 1.13 -5.43
N GLN A 27 13.51 0.35 -4.49
CA GLN A 27 13.15 -1.06 -4.29
C GLN A 27 11.88 -1.23 -3.42
N ASN A 28 11.39 -0.14 -2.84
CA ASN A 28 10.23 -0.10 -1.97
C ASN A 28 9.02 0.46 -2.70
N VAL A 29 7.87 -0.22 -2.54
CA VAL A 29 6.59 0.24 -3.08
C VAL A 29 5.55 0.20 -1.98
N TYR A 30 4.99 1.35 -1.66
CA TYR A 30 3.86 1.44 -0.74
C TYR A 30 2.55 1.12 -1.46
N ILE A 31 1.80 0.14 -0.93
CA ILE A 31 0.54 -0.34 -1.50
C ILE A 31 -0.68 -0.01 -0.62
N GLY A 32 -0.47 0.78 0.44
CA GLY A 32 -1.51 1.14 1.40
C GLY A 32 -2.25 2.45 1.09
N ARG A 33 -3.10 2.85 2.04
CA ARG A 33 -3.90 4.09 1.95
C ARG A 33 -3.08 5.34 2.23
N GLY A 34 -3.58 6.49 1.77
CA GLY A 34 -3.05 7.80 2.11
C GLY A 34 -3.35 8.18 3.56
N GLY A 35 -2.51 9.04 4.12
CA GLY A 35 -2.72 9.72 5.40
C GLY A 35 -2.65 8.84 6.65
N VAL A 36 -1.90 7.73 6.60
CA VAL A 36 -1.82 6.77 7.70
C VAL A 36 -0.99 7.25 8.89
N VAL A 37 -0.02 8.14 8.67
CA VAL A 37 0.83 8.71 9.72
C VAL A 37 0.93 10.23 9.61
N PHE A 38 1.47 10.87 10.66
CA PHE A 38 1.91 12.26 10.60
C PHE A 38 3.43 12.32 10.45
N ILE A 39 3.91 13.06 9.45
CA ILE A 39 5.32 13.41 9.27
C ILE A 39 5.35 14.94 9.11
N ASN A 40 6.19 15.62 9.91
CA ASN A 40 6.29 17.08 9.91
C ASN A 40 4.93 17.80 10.00
N LYS A 41 4.06 17.32 10.91
CA LYS A 41 2.68 17.81 11.13
C LYS A 41 1.73 17.67 9.93
N ARG A 42 2.08 16.86 8.91
CA ARG A 42 1.25 16.59 7.73
C ARG A 42 0.93 15.10 7.64
N ARG A 43 -0.25 14.79 7.11
CA ARG A 43 -0.68 13.40 6.84
C ARG A 43 0.14 12.82 5.69
N TYR A 44 0.73 11.64 5.88
CA TYR A 44 1.59 10.98 4.91
C TYR A 44 1.20 9.49 4.73
N PRO A 45 1.32 8.92 3.52
CA PRO A 45 1.54 9.63 2.25
C PRO A 45 0.32 10.49 1.90
N PRO A 46 0.47 11.58 1.13
CA PRO A 46 -0.63 12.51 0.87
C PRO A 46 -1.77 11.87 0.06
N GLN A 47 -1.46 10.85 -0.73
CA GLN A 47 -2.41 10.14 -1.58
C GLN A 47 -2.34 8.64 -1.32
N ALA A 48 -3.42 7.93 -1.63
CA ALA A 48 -3.45 6.48 -1.59
C ALA A 48 -2.67 5.89 -2.77
N SER A 49 -2.09 4.71 -2.56
CA SER A 49 -1.53 3.92 -3.65
C SER A 49 -2.64 3.48 -4.62
N ILE A 50 -2.31 3.28 -5.90
CA ILE A 50 -3.22 2.65 -6.87
C ILE A 50 -3.63 1.23 -6.46
N TRP A 51 -2.81 0.60 -5.61
CA TRP A 51 -3.05 -0.73 -5.05
C TRP A 51 -3.84 -0.68 -3.73
N ALA A 52 -4.16 0.51 -3.20
CA ALA A 52 -4.80 0.62 -1.90
C ALA A 52 -6.20 0.00 -1.90
N ASN A 53 -6.51 -0.80 -0.88
CA ASN A 53 -7.86 -1.31 -0.69
C ASN A 53 -8.83 -0.15 -0.34
N PRO A 54 -9.86 0.13 -1.15
CA PRO A 54 -10.82 1.20 -0.85
C PRO A 54 -11.78 0.83 0.29
N PHE A 55 -11.99 -0.46 0.57
CA PHE A 55 -13.00 -0.97 1.52
C PHE A 55 -12.45 -1.12 2.94
N ARG A 56 -13.16 -0.59 3.93
CA ARG A 56 -12.77 -0.53 5.34
C ARG A 56 -13.49 -1.58 6.16
N ILE A 57 -12.74 -2.35 6.95
CA ILE A 57 -13.32 -3.28 7.94
C ILE A 57 -14.22 -2.50 8.91
N GLY A 58 -15.39 -3.06 9.22
CA GLY A 58 -16.41 -2.45 10.07
C GLY A 58 -17.37 -1.51 9.35
N VAL A 59 -16.91 -0.80 8.32
CA VAL A 59 -17.79 0.06 7.49
C VAL A 59 -18.33 -0.71 6.30
N ASP A 60 -17.46 -1.43 5.60
CA ASP A 60 -17.75 -2.17 4.37
C ASP A 60 -17.92 -3.68 4.63
N GLY A 61 -17.83 -4.13 5.88
CA GLY A 61 -18.05 -5.54 6.27
C GLY A 61 -16.97 -6.11 7.20
N THR A 62 -16.99 -7.43 7.36
CA THR A 62 -15.93 -8.18 8.05
C THR A 62 -14.62 -8.15 7.26
N ARG A 63 -13.54 -8.66 7.86
CA ARG A 63 -12.25 -8.78 7.18
C ARG A 63 -12.37 -9.60 5.89
N GLU A 64 -13.07 -10.71 5.96
CA GLU A 64 -13.25 -11.66 4.86
C GLU A 64 -14.03 -10.99 3.72
N GLN A 65 -15.15 -10.35 4.04
CA GLN A 65 -15.95 -9.60 3.08
C GLN A 65 -15.16 -8.47 2.40
N VAL A 66 -14.33 -7.74 3.15
CA VAL A 66 -13.48 -6.68 2.61
C VAL A 66 -12.39 -7.23 1.70
N LEU A 67 -11.85 -8.41 2.00
CA LEU A 67 -10.88 -9.08 1.13
C LEU A 67 -11.53 -9.55 -0.17
N ASP A 68 -12.74 -10.10 -0.10
CA ASP A 68 -13.49 -10.54 -1.28
C ASP A 68 -13.84 -9.36 -2.19
N LYS A 69 -14.37 -8.27 -1.61
CA LYS A 69 -14.62 -7.01 -2.35
C LYS A 69 -13.36 -6.46 -3.01
N TYR A 70 -12.23 -6.49 -2.30
CA TYR A 70 -10.97 -5.99 -2.86
C TYR A 70 -10.45 -6.88 -4.00
N ARG A 71 -10.62 -8.20 -3.89
CA ARG A 71 -10.28 -9.14 -4.97
C ARG A 71 -11.06 -8.83 -6.25
N GLU A 72 -12.37 -8.64 -6.13
CA GLU A 72 -13.22 -8.28 -7.27
C GLU A 72 -12.83 -6.91 -7.84
N TYR A 73 -12.64 -5.92 -6.97
CA TYR A 73 -12.23 -4.58 -7.36
C TYR A 73 -10.93 -4.57 -8.15
N ILE A 74 -9.87 -5.22 -7.65
CA ILE A 74 -8.55 -5.16 -8.31
C ILE A 74 -8.57 -5.92 -9.64
N GLN A 75 -9.32 -7.02 -9.72
CA GLN A 75 -9.54 -7.74 -10.98
C GLN A 75 -10.28 -6.87 -11.99
N GLN A 76 -11.32 -6.15 -11.57
CA GLN A 76 -12.04 -5.22 -12.42
C GLN A 76 -11.14 -4.08 -12.90
N GLN A 77 -10.31 -3.49 -12.03
CA GLN A 77 -9.36 -2.44 -12.42
C GLN A 77 -8.38 -2.91 -13.50
N LEU A 78 -7.93 -4.17 -13.41
CA LEU A 78 -7.07 -4.79 -14.43
C LEU A 78 -7.82 -5.04 -15.74
N GLN A 79 -9.06 -5.53 -15.66
CA GLN A 79 -9.88 -5.81 -16.84
C GLN A 79 -10.27 -4.55 -17.61
N THR A 80 -10.57 -3.45 -16.91
CA THR A 80 -10.92 -2.17 -17.54
C THR A 80 -9.70 -1.38 -17.99
N GLY A 81 -8.49 -1.82 -17.63
CA GLY A 81 -7.24 -1.11 -17.92
C GLY A 81 -6.99 0.12 -17.04
N ALA A 82 -7.80 0.34 -16.00
CA ALA A 82 -7.54 1.38 -14.99
C ALA A 82 -6.23 1.13 -14.23
N ILE A 83 -5.88 -0.15 -14.04
CA ILE A 83 -4.54 -0.60 -13.68
C ILE A 83 -4.02 -1.45 -14.84
N THR A 84 -2.83 -1.11 -15.32
CA THR A 84 -2.22 -1.80 -16.46
C THR A 84 -1.40 -3.01 -16.02
N SER A 85 -1.23 -3.99 -16.92
CA SER A 85 -0.34 -5.14 -16.70
C SER A 85 1.11 -4.69 -16.46
N THR A 86 1.56 -3.61 -17.11
CA THR A 86 2.89 -3.02 -16.89
C THR A 86 3.06 -2.50 -15.47
N GLN A 87 2.05 -1.86 -14.89
CA GLN A 87 2.09 -1.42 -13.49
C GLN A 87 2.16 -2.61 -12.53
N LEU A 88 1.43 -3.69 -12.83
CA LEU A 88 1.49 -4.93 -12.06
C LEU A 88 2.89 -5.57 -12.15
N GLU A 89 3.45 -5.65 -13.35
CA GLU A 89 4.78 -6.21 -13.59
C GLU A 89 5.88 -5.39 -12.91
N ALA A 90 5.72 -4.07 -12.81
CA ALA A 90 6.64 -3.19 -12.09
C ALA A 90 6.73 -3.49 -10.58
N LEU A 91 5.77 -4.22 -10.00
CA LEU A 91 5.88 -4.72 -8.62
C LEU A 91 6.85 -5.90 -8.49
N ARG A 92 7.16 -6.61 -9.58
CA ARG A 92 8.02 -7.80 -9.52
C ARG A 92 9.40 -7.43 -8.98
N GLY A 93 9.86 -8.21 -8.00
CA GLY A 93 11.14 -8.01 -7.33
C GLY A 93 11.15 -6.89 -6.28
N LYS A 94 10.08 -6.08 -6.15
CA LYS A 94 10.00 -5.02 -5.14
C LYS A 94 9.64 -5.54 -3.75
N ARG A 95 9.88 -4.70 -2.74
CA ARG A 95 9.38 -4.84 -1.37
C ARG A 95 8.07 -4.06 -1.26
N LEU A 96 6.98 -4.77 -0.95
CA LEU A 96 5.64 -4.18 -0.91
C LEU A 96 5.25 -3.84 0.52
N ALA A 97 4.79 -2.62 0.76
CA ALA A 97 4.49 -2.14 2.10
C ALA A 97 3.01 -1.91 2.38
N TYR A 98 2.61 -2.32 3.59
CA TYR A 98 1.31 -2.02 4.19
C TYR A 98 1.50 -1.39 5.57
N PHE A 99 0.48 -0.69 6.05
CA PHE A 99 0.45 -0.06 7.36
C PHE A 99 -0.37 -0.87 8.37
#